data_AF-A0A9X8ZZJ8-F1
#
_entry.id   AF-A0A9X8ZZJ8-F1
#
_cell.length_a   1.000
_cell.length_b   1.000
_cell.length_c   1.000
_cell.angle_alpha   90.00
_cell.angle_beta   90.00
_cell.angle_gamma   90.00
#
_symmetry.space_group_name_H-M   'P 1'
#
loop_
_entity.id
_entity.type
_entity.pdbx_description
1 polymer ?
#
loop_
_entity_poly.entity_id
_entity_poly.type
_entity_poly.pdbx_seq_one_letter_code
_entity_poly.pdbx_strand_id
1 'polypeptide(L)'
;YLQQCGIGTESLVGICFERSVEMIVSIMGIWKAGAAYVPLDPSYPESRLRYILEDTEIQVLVTNESLEGWIPKEVKAVCLDRD
;
A
#
# COMPACT_ATOMS: atom_id res chain seq x y z
N TYR A 1 -0.59 -13.79 -2.07
CA TYR A 1 0.55 -12.88 -1.88
C TYR A 1 0.51 -12.13 -0.54
N LEU A 2 -0.47 -11.27 -0.26
CA LEU A 2 -0.51 -10.48 1.00
C LEU A 2 -0.38 -11.34 2.27
N GLN A 3 -1.12 -12.45 2.36
CA GLN A 3 -0.99 -13.40 3.48
C GLN A 3 0.41 -14.02 3.62
N GLN A 4 1.10 -14.26 2.51
CA GLN A 4 2.49 -14.75 2.53
C GLN A 4 3.48 -13.67 2.99
N CYS A 5 3.08 -12.40 2.92
CA CYS A 5 3.83 -11.27 3.49
C CYS A 5 3.50 -11.03 4.97
N GLY A 6 2.76 -11.94 5.62
CA GLY A 6 2.38 -11.82 7.03
C GLY A 6 1.15 -10.94 7.28
N ILE A 7 0.46 -10.47 6.23
CA ILE A 7 -0.75 -9.67 6.37
C ILE A 7 -1.96 -10.56 6.72
N GLY A 8 -2.70 -10.19 7.75
CA GLY A 8 -3.88 -10.90 8.22
C GLY A 8 -4.86 -9.99 8.97
N THR A 9 -5.63 -10.59 9.87
CA THR A 9 -6.53 -9.86 10.78
C THR A 9 -5.77 -8.76 11.53
N GLU A 10 -6.41 -7.61 11.70
CA GLU A 10 -5.84 -6.41 12.38
C GLU A 10 -4.63 -5.76 11.68
N SER A 11 -4.18 -6.28 10.54
CA SER A 11 -3.11 -5.65 9.76
C SER A 11 -3.64 -4.41 9.01
N LEU A 12 -2.80 -3.38 8.94
CA LEU A 12 -2.97 -2.23 8.06
C LEU A 12 -2.08 -2.38 6.82
N VAL A 13 -2.66 -2.16 5.65
CA VAL A 13 -1.93 -2.17 4.37
C VAL A 13 -2.12 -0.82 3.69
N GLY A 14 -1.03 -0.17 3.34
CA GLY A 14 -1.11 1.08 2.59
C GLY A 14 -1.52 0.81 1.15
N ILE A 15 -2.31 1.71 0.56
CA ILE A 15 -2.63 1.71 -0.86
C ILE A 15 -2.29 3.07 -1.47
N CYS A 16 -1.42 3.11 -2.47
CA CYS A 16 -1.05 4.33 -3.18
C CYS A 16 -1.20 4.16 -4.68
N PHE A 17 -2.26 4.73 -5.24
CA PHE A 17 -2.57 4.70 -6.67
C PHE A 17 -3.29 5.98 -7.08
N GLU A 18 -3.21 6.32 -8.36
CA GLU A 18 -4.25 7.12 -9.00
C GLU A 18 -5.53 6.28 -9.17
N ARG A 19 -6.64 6.92 -9.54
CA ARG A 19 -7.91 6.22 -9.74
C ARG A 19 -7.80 5.21 -10.90
N SER A 20 -7.79 3.93 -10.59
CA SER A 20 -7.64 2.86 -11.58
C SER A 20 -8.36 1.56 -11.19
N VAL A 21 -8.30 0.55 -12.07
CA VAL A 21 -8.82 -0.80 -11.77
C VAL A 21 -7.93 -1.50 -10.75
N GLU A 22 -6.61 -1.33 -10.85
CA GLU A 22 -5.60 -1.85 -9.92
C GLU A 22 -5.86 -1.37 -8.49
N MET A 23 -6.32 -0.13 -8.32
CA MET A 23 -6.74 0.40 -7.02
C MET A 23 -7.87 -0.44 -6.42
N ILE A 24 -8.92 -0.72 -7.20
CA ILE A 24 -10.06 -1.53 -6.76
C ILE A 24 -9.63 -2.98 -6.46
N VAL A 25 -8.80 -3.57 -7.33
CA VAL A 25 -8.24 -4.92 -7.12
C VAL A 25 -7.42 -4.98 -5.84
N SER A 26 -6.61 -3.96 -5.55
CA SER A 26 -5.82 -3.85 -4.32
C SER A 26 -6.71 -3.84 -3.09
N ILE A 27 -7.75 -2.99 -3.07
CA ILE A 27 -8.71 -2.92 -1.95
C ILE A 27 -9.36 -4.29 -1.71
N MET A 28 -9.84 -4.95 -2.79
CA MET A 28 -10.44 -6.28 -2.67
C MET A 28 -9.44 -7.34 -2.18
N GLY A 29 -8.18 -7.27 -2.65
CA GLY A 29 -7.11 -8.16 -2.21
C GLY A 29 -6.79 -8.02 -0.73
N ILE A 30 -6.73 -6.79 -0.23
CA ILE A 30 -6.49 -6.47 1.19
C ILE A 30 -7.63 -7.02 2.05
N TRP A 31 -8.89 -6.76 1.67
CA TRP A 31 -10.05 -7.32 2.39
C TRP A 31 -10.08 -8.84 2.38
N LYS A 32 -9.73 -9.47 1.25
CA LYS A 32 -9.62 -10.94 1.16
C LYS A 32 -8.51 -11.51 2.03
N ALA A 33 -7.46 -10.74 2.31
CA ALA A 33 -6.41 -11.11 3.26
C ALA A 33 -6.86 -10.97 4.73
N GLY A 34 -8.02 -10.35 5.00
CA GLY A 34 -8.53 -10.08 6.34
C GLY A 34 -8.03 -8.76 6.95
N ALA A 35 -7.41 -7.90 6.14
CA ALA A 35 -6.79 -6.66 6.57
C ALA A 35 -7.61 -5.41 6.20
N ALA A 36 -7.27 -4.28 6.83
CA ALA A 36 -7.80 -2.97 6.45
C ALA A 36 -6.78 -2.22 5.58
N TYR A 37 -7.27 -1.32 4.73
CA TYR A 37 -6.41 -0.48 3.90
C TYR A 37 -6.35 0.94 4.43
N VAL A 38 -5.20 1.59 4.24
CA VAL A 38 -5.00 3.03 4.49
C VAL A 38 -4.73 3.70 3.15
N PRO A 39 -5.56 4.66 2.70
CA PRO A 39 -5.36 5.33 1.43
C PRO A 39 -4.27 6.41 1.52
N LEU A 40 -3.31 6.34 0.58
CA LEU A 40 -2.26 7.33 0.38
C LEU A 40 -2.43 7.96 -1.00
N ASP A 41 -2.82 9.23 -1.04
CA ASP A 41 -3.02 9.97 -2.29
C ASP A 41 -1.66 10.45 -2.85
N PRO A 42 -1.23 9.99 -4.04
CA PRO A 42 0.06 10.37 -4.61
C PRO A 42 0.20 11.86 -4.92
N SER A 43 -0.90 12.63 -4.92
CA SER A 43 -0.86 14.09 -5.07
C SER A 43 -0.39 14.81 -3.81
N TYR A 44 -0.32 14.13 -2.66
CA TYR A 44 0.18 14.72 -1.42
C TYR A 44 1.70 14.87 -1.44
N PRO A 45 2.24 15.89 -0.75
CA PRO A 45 3.68 15.99 -0.56
C PRO A 45 4.24 14.74 0.12
N GLU A 46 5.43 14.30 -0.28
CA GLU A 46 6.09 13.10 0.25
C GLU A 46 6.19 13.11 1.79
N SER A 47 6.43 14.27 2.40
CA SER A 47 6.48 14.40 3.86
C SER A 47 5.17 14.01 4.54
N ARG A 48 4.01 14.30 3.91
CA ARG A 48 2.70 13.90 4.41
C ARG A 48 2.48 12.40 4.25
N LEU A 49 2.94 11.82 3.14
CA LEU A 49 2.84 10.37 2.90
C LEU A 49 3.69 9.60 3.92
N ARG A 50 4.93 10.05 4.17
CA ARG A 50 5.81 9.49 5.19
C ARG A 50 5.20 9.58 6.59
N TYR A 51 4.64 10.72 6.95
CA TYR A 51 3.94 10.88 8.23
C TYR A 51 2.81 9.84 8.40
N ILE A 52 1.99 9.62 7.37
CA ILE A 52 0.92 8.62 7.42
C ILE A 52 1.52 7.21 7.60
N LEU A 53 2.57 6.86 6.86
CA LEU A 53 3.22 5.55 6.97
C LEU A 53 3.75 5.30 8.38
N GLU A 54 4.40 6.30 8.98
CA GLU A 54 4.97 6.23 10.33
C GLU A 54 3.88 6.13 11.40
N ASP A 55 2.85 6.98 11.34
CA ASP A 55 1.75 7.02 12.31
C ASP A 55 0.90 5.74 12.31
N THR A 56 0.80 5.09 11.15
CA THR A 56 0.02 3.85 10.97
C THR A 56 0.86 2.57 11.07
N GLU A 57 2.17 2.70 11.28
CA GLU A 57 3.14 1.60 11.35
C GLU A 57 3.06 0.61 10.17
N ILE A 58 2.61 1.08 8.99
CA ILE A 58 2.40 0.23 7.81
C ILE A 58 3.73 -0.34 7.32
N GLN A 59 3.78 -1.68 7.23
CA GLN A 59 4.95 -2.41 6.73
C GLN A 59 4.84 -2.80 5.24
N VAL A 60 3.64 -2.75 4.68
CA VAL A 60 3.36 -3.15 3.28
C VAL A 60 2.52 -2.08 2.59
N LEU A 61 2.98 -1.58 1.45
CA LEU A 61 2.26 -0.66 0.58
C LEU A 61 2.01 -1.31 -0.78
N VAL A 62 0.76 -1.37 -1.22
CA VAL A 62 0.40 -1.82 -2.57
C VAL A 62 0.32 -0.61 -3.50
N THR A 63 1.01 -0.67 -4.63
CA THR A 63 1.14 0.44 -5.58
C THR A 63 1.43 -0.07 -7.00
N ASN A 64 1.88 0.82 -7.89
CA ASN A 64 2.44 0.49 -9.19
C ASN A 64 3.91 0.94 -9.28
N GLU A 65 4.67 0.44 -10.26
CA GLU A 65 6.10 0.76 -10.38
C GLU A 65 6.35 2.26 -10.51
N SER A 66 5.47 2.98 -11.21
CA SER A 66 5.61 4.42 -11.46
C SER A 66 5.58 5.27 -10.18
N LEU A 67 4.95 4.77 -9.12
CA LEU A 67 4.82 5.46 -7.83
C LEU A 67 5.78 4.93 -6.76
N GLU A 68 6.63 3.95 -7.07
CA GLU A 68 7.51 3.31 -6.09
C GLU A 68 8.62 4.25 -5.58
N GLY A 69 9.02 5.24 -6.38
CA GLY A 69 10.26 6.00 -6.18
C GLY A 69 10.37 6.82 -4.88
N TRP A 70 9.24 7.14 -4.23
CA TRP A 70 9.24 7.89 -2.97
C TRP A 70 9.12 7.00 -1.73
N ILE A 71 8.84 5.70 -1.91
CA ILE A 71 8.53 4.80 -0.81
C ILE A 71 9.82 4.50 0.00
N PRO A 72 9.80 4.66 1.34
CA PRO A 72 10.93 4.29 2.18
C PRO A 72 11.29 2.81 2.05
N LYS A 73 12.59 2.47 2.15
CA LYS A 73 13.09 1.10 1.96
C LYS A 73 12.61 0.13 3.03
N GLU A 74 12.22 0.66 4.18
CA GLU A 74 11.68 -0.07 5.33
C GLU A 74 10.27 -0.59 5.04
N VAL A 75 9.54 0.06 4.12
CA VAL A 75 8.19 -0.35 3.70
C VAL A 75 8.30 -1.25 2.47
N LYS A 76 7.70 -2.44 2.56
CA LYS A 76 7.65 -3.36 1.42
C LYS A 76 6.65 -2.86 0.38
N ALA A 77 7.16 -2.38 -0.74
CA ALA A 77 6.36 -2.05 -1.91
C ALA A 77 5.91 -3.32 -2.65
N VAL A 78 4.61 -3.41 -2.96
CA VAL A 78 4.01 -4.47 -3.78
C VAL A 78 3.44 -3.80 -5.03
N CYS A 79 4.20 -3.86 -6.12
CA CYS A 79 3.79 -3.31 -7.42
C CYS A 79 2.93 -4.34 -8.16
N LEU A 80 1.69 -3.97 -8.54
CA LEU A 80 0.77 -4.88 -9.22
C LEU A 80 1.03 -5.05 -10.72
N ASP A 81 1.76 -4.13 -11.31
CA ASP A 81 2.14 -4.06 -12.72
C ASP A 81 3.56 -4.60 -12.98
N ARG A 82 4.19 -5.17 -11.95
CA ARG A 82 5.47 -5.87 -12.05
C ARG A 82 5.21 -7.35 -12.38
N ASP A 83 5.77 -7.82 -13.49
CA ASP A 83 5.65 -9.19 -14.02
C ASP A 83 6.02 -10.29 -13.00
#